data_AF-A0A9P1C4D9-F1
#
_entry.id   AF-A0A9P1C4D9-F1
#
_cell.length_a   1.000
_cell.length_b   1.000
_cell.length_c   1.000
_cell.angle_alpha   90.00
_cell.angle_beta   90.00
_cell.angle_gamma   90.00
#
_symmetry.space_group_name_H-M   'P 1'
#
loop_
_entity.id
_entity.type
_entity.pdbx_description
1 polymer ?
#
loop_
_entity_poly.entity_id
_entity_poly.type
_entity_poly.pdbx_seq_one_letter_code
_entity_poly.pdbx_strand_id
1 'polypeptide(L)'
;MPGIDRLLVQSDSEDCFEKLGRFGCLDGAPFREMSWFQIGLKLPGGQEADNSTGPPMSFQWNEGPGFVPHVEGALVQSARAVAWSPAHSLIFRSVFPGSRGNLSVIARAVVEVTEVASEDRLDDKETLGDLGAIYVCDASGTLISTLMPGQKALIESPTGVAHFRSMWELSGWAAEVGKQYFEEARQSGTSSFQAGTVHVAIRAVRGNHHFFVVAASQRNAFADPSMELICSAAQGIVVSPYPAVAIVLVLCFILIQINARRKKRRVQPEERLAQAEKSLAMLRSRTVKSERSLSLR
;
A
#
# COMPACT_ATOMS: atom_id res chain seq x y z
N MET A 1 -29.94 0.73 -22.14
CA MET A 1 -30.02 -0.39 -23.11
C MET A 1 -29.76 -1.67 -22.32
N PRO A 2 -30.64 -2.67 -22.35
CA PRO A 2 -30.40 -3.92 -21.62
C PRO A 2 -29.31 -4.72 -22.36
N GLY A 3 -28.25 -5.07 -21.63
CA GLY A 3 -27.12 -5.85 -22.11
C GLY A 3 -27.58 -7.23 -22.57
N ILE A 4 -27.12 -7.64 -23.75
CA ILE A 4 -27.32 -8.99 -24.24
C ILE A 4 -26.31 -9.87 -23.49
N ASP A 5 -26.78 -10.58 -22.47
CA ASP A 5 -26.06 -11.73 -21.91
C ASP A 5 -25.92 -12.78 -23.01
N ARG A 6 -24.79 -12.79 -23.70
CA ARG A 6 -24.46 -13.84 -24.67
C ARG A 6 -24.03 -15.08 -23.93
N LEU A 7 -24.99 -15.97 -23.67
CA LEU A 7 -24.72 -17.34 -23.26
C LEU A 7 -24.08 -18.10 -24.44
N LEU A 8 -22.75 -18.16 -24.48
CA LEU A 8 -22.02 -18.95 -25.45
C LEU A 8 -22.07 -20.43 -25.03
N VAL A 9 -23.02 -21.17 -25.59
CA VAL A 9 -23.01 -22.64 -25.57
C VAL A 9 -22.11 -23.09 -26.71
N GLN A 10 -20.93 -23.64 -26.39
CA GLN A 10 -20.06 -24.22 -27.41
C GLN A 10 -20.69 -25.52 -27.94
N SER A 11 -21.53 -25.39 -28.97
CA SER A 11 -21.94 -26.48 -29.83
C SER A 11 -20.79 -26.78 -30.77
N ASP A 12 -20.22 -27.98 -30.65
CA ASP A 12 -19.24 -28.61 -31.55
C ASP A 12 -17.97 -27.81 -31.92
N SER A 13 -16.93 -28.53 -32.31
CA SER A 13 -15.64 -27.95 -32.71
C SER A 13 -15.63 -27.45 -34.15
N GLU A 14 -16.63 -27.80 -34.97
CA GLU A 14 -16.73 -27.41 -36.39
C GLU A 14 -17.31 -26.00 -36.56
N ASP A 15 -18.37 -25.64 -35.83
CA ASP A 15 -18.94 -24.27 -35.89
C ASP A 15 -17.96 -23.19 -35.39
N CYS A 16 -16.97 -23.62 -34.62
CA CYS A 16 -16.03 -22.75 -33.96
C CYS A 16 -15.11 -22.01 -34.96
N PHE A 17 -14.57 -22.71 -35.97
CA PHE A 17 -13.70 -22.10 -36.97
C PHE A 17 -14.47 -21.30 -38.03
N GLU A 18 -15.69 -21.72 -38.38
CA GLU A 18 -16.48 -21.08 -39.44
C GLU A 18 -17.29 -19.87 -38.96
N LYS A 19 -17.84 -19.88 -37.74
CA LYS A 19 -18.76 -18.82 -37.24
C LYS A 19 -18.16 -17.87 -36.21
N LEU A 20 -17.24 -18.34 -35.36
CA LEU A 20 -16.73 -17.56 -34.21
C LEU A 20 -15.36 -16.89 -34.48
N GLY A 21 -14.69 -17.24 -35.59
CA GLY A 21 -13.42 -16.65 -36.00
C GLY A 21 -12.21 -17.11 -35.17
N ARG A 22 -11.01 -16.66 -35.57
CA ARG A 22 -9.70 -17.10 -35.02
C ARG A 22 -9.50 -16.86 -33.51
N PHE A 23 -10.40 -16.09 -32.88
CA PHE A 23 -10.38 -15.75 -31.46
C PHE A 23 -11.55 -16.35 -30.67
N GLY A 24 -12.51 -17.00 -31.35
CA GLY A 24 -13.70 -17.59 -30.75
C GLY A 24 -13.53 -19.05 -30.32
N CYS A 25 -12.49 -19.71 -30.81
CA CYS A 25 -12.09 -21.03 -30.35
C CYS A 25 -10.97 -20.91 -29.33
N LEU A 26 -11.22 -21.46 -28.15
CA LEU A 26 -10.18 -21.76 -27.19
C LEU A 26 -9.30 -22.85 -27.81
N ASP A 27 -8.13 -22.45 -28.32
CA ASP A 27 -6.98 -23.27 -28.71
C ASP A 27 -7.14 -24.32 -29.82
N GLY A 28 -8.31 -24.49 -30.44
CA GLY A 28 -8.51 -25.43 -31.56
C GLY A 28 -8.32 -26.92 -31.20
N ALA A 29 -8.13 -27.22 -29.91
CA ALA A 29 -7.99 -28.57 -29.37
C ALA A 29 -9.36 -29.23 -29.19
N PRO A 30 -9.44 -30.57 -29.19
CA PRO A 30 -10.67 -31.28 -28.82
C PRO A 30 -11.11 -30.88 -27.41
N PHE A 31 -12.41 -30.64 -27.19
CA PHE A 31 -12.94 -30.23 -25.87
C PHE A 31 -12.55 -31.19 -24.74
N ARG A 32 -12.37 -32.49 -25.03
CA ARG A 32 -11.95 -33.50 -24.06
C ARG A 32 -10.55 -33.27 -23.50
N GLU A 33 -9.69 -32.60 -24.23
CA GLU A 33 -8.32 -32.29 -23.83
C GLU A 33 -8.24 -30.95 -23.08
N MET A 34 -9.32 -30.15 -23.09
CA MET A 34 -9.36 -28.86 -22.42
C MET A 34 -9.51 -29.03 -20.90
N SER A 35 -8.69 -28.31 -20.13
CA SER A 35 -8.69 -28.35 -18.67
C SER A 35 -10.06 -28.02 -18.06
N TRP A 36 -10.77 -27.03 -18.62
CA TRP A 36 -12.09 -26.63 -18.11
C TRP A 36 -13.14 -27.74 -18.24
N PHE A 37 -13.05 -28.56 -19.30
CA PHE A 37 -13.98 -29.67 -19.50
C PHE A 37 -13.70 -30.79 -18.49
N GLN A 38 -12.43 -31.05 -18.21
CA GLN A 38 -12.00 -32.00 -17.17
C GLN A 38 -12.44 -31.56 -15.77
N ILE A 39 -12.42 -30.26 -15.49
CA ILE A 39 -12.98 -29.69 -14.25
C ILE A 39 -14.49 -29.95 -14.20
N GLY A 40 -15.20 -29.63 -15.29
CA GLY A 40 -16.65 -29.82 -15.37
C GLY A 40 -17.11 -31.27 -15.26
N LEU A 41 -16.32 -32.24 -15.73
CA LEU A 41 -16.58 -33.68 -15.56
C LEU A 41 -16.55 -34.11 -14.09
N LYS A 42 -15.74 -33.44 -13.27
CA LYS A 42 -15.63 -33.73 -11.83
C LYS A 42 -16.74 -33.08 -11.02
N LEU A 43 -17.50 -32.16 -11.61
CA LEU A 43 -18.64 -31.54 -10.94
C LEU A 43 -19.78 -32.55 -10.79
N PRO A 44 -20.48 -32.55 -9.63
CA PRO A 44 -21.59 -33.46 -9.40
C PRO A 44 -22.73 -33.19 -10.39
N GLY A 45 -23.28 -34.25 -10.99
CA GLY A 45 -24.26 -34.15 -12.06
C GLY A 45 -25.38 -35.20 -11.96
N GLY A 46 -26.09 -35.26 -10.84
CA GLY A 46 -27.30 -36.11 -10.70
C GLY A 46 -27.31 -36.86 -9.37
N GLN A 47 -27.49 -38.18 -9.41
CA GLN A 47 -27.49 -39.06 -8.22
C GLN A 47 -26.17 -39.03 -7.41
N GLU A 48 -25.09 -38.55 -8.02
CA GLU A 48 -23.81 -38.30 -7.33
C GLU A 48 -23.92 -37.23 -6.24
N ALA A 49 -24.89 -36.30 -6.37
CA ALA A 49 -25.19 -35.29 -5.35
C ALA A 49 -25.91 -35.87 -4.13
N ASP A 50 -26.74 -36.91 -4.32
CA ASP A 50 -27.57 -37.51 -3.25
C ASP A 50 -26.75 -38.21 -2.15
N ASN A 51 -25.52 -38.62 -2.48
CA ASN A 51 -24.59 -39.23 -1.53
C ASN A 51 -23.55 -38.25 -0.95
N SER A 52 -23.59 -36.97 -1.34
CA SER A 52 -22.64 -35.97 -0.86
C SER A 52 -23.17 -35.26 0.39
N THR A 53 -22.37 -35.20 1.45
CA THR A 53 -22.72 -34.59 2.75
C THR A 53 -22.71 -33.05 2.75
N GLY A 54 -22.68 -32.42 1.58
CA GLY A 54 -22.66 -30.96 1.43
C GLY A 54 -23.63 -30.49 0.34
N PRO A 55 -23.94 -29.19 0.28
CA PRO A 55 -24.73 -28.63 -0.81
C PRO A 55 -23.99 -28.92 -2.14
N PRO A 56 -24.65 -29.55 -3.13
CA PRO A 56 -23.98 -29.89 -4.38
C PRO A 56 -23.58 -28.60 -5.10
N MET A 57 -22.29 -28.31 -5.15
CA MET A 57 -21.77 -27.24 -5.98
C MET A 57 -21.82 -27.69 -7.43
N SER A 58 -22.86 -27.28 -8.15
CA SER A 58 -23.04 -27.56 -9.59
C SER A 58 -22.11 -26.73 -10.48
N PHE A 59 -21.32 -25.84 -9.89
CA PHE A 59 -20.39 -24.96 -10.58
C PHE A 59 -19.08 -24.76 -9.81
N GLN A 60 -18.04 -24.38 -10.55
CA GLN A 60 -16.72 -24.03 -10.04
C GLN A 60 -16.10 -22.94 -10.91
N TRP A 61 -15.45 -21.96 -10.28
CA TRP A 61 -14.62 -21.00 -10.98
C TRP A 61 -13.31 -21.65 -11.43
N ASN A 62 -12.92 -21.42 -12.69
CA ASN A 62 -11.61 -21.80 -13.18
C ASN A 62 -10.52 -21.00 -12.46
N GLU A 63 -9.35 -21.60 -12.32
CA GLU A 63 -8.20 -20.94 -11.73
C GLU A 63 -7.69 -19.82 -12.65
N GLY A 64 -7.57 -18.62 -12.08
CA GLY A 64 -7.01 -17.45 -12.75
C GLY A 64 -7.94 -16.76 -13.78
N PRO A 65 -7.68 -15.48 -14.06
CA PRO A 65 -8.30 -14.76 -15.17
C PRO A 65 -7.65 -15.12 -16.51
N GLY A 66 -8.44 -15.02 -17.58
CA GLY A 66 -8.00 -15.05 -18.97
C GLY A 66 -8.08 -13.66 -19.61
N PHE A 67 -7.36 -13.49 -20.72
CA PHE A 67 -7.41 -12.29 -21.55
C PHE A 67 -8.55 -12.41 -22.57
N VAL A 68 -9.52 -11.50 -22.52
CA VAL A 68 -10.57 -11.39 -23.55
C VAL A 68 -10.33 -10.11 -24.36
N PRO A 69 -10.23 -10.19 -25.70
CA PRO A 69 -10.00 -9.01 -26.53
C PRO A 69 -11.24 -8.10 -26.54
N HIS A 70 -11.04 -6.80 -26.36
CA HIS A 70 -12.10 -5.80 -26.46
C HIS A 70 -12.19 -5.28 -27.89
N VAL A 71 -13.35 -5.48 -28.54
CA VAL A 71 -13.55 -5.10 -29.96
C VAL A 71 -13.81 -3.59 -30.09
N GLU A 72 -14.38 -2.96 -29.06
CA GLU A 72 -14.67 -1.53 -29.04
C GLU A 72 -13.39 -0.75 -28.70
N GLY A 73 -12.67 -0.27 -29.72
CA GLY A 73 -11.66 0.79 -29.57
C GLY A 73 -10.24 0.49 -30.08
N ALA A 74 -9.82 -0.78 -30.14
CA ALA A 74 -8.41 -1.12 -30.49
C ALA A 74 -8.11 -1.12 -32.00
N LEU A 75 -9.13 -1.18 -32.86
CA LEU A 75 -8.92 -1.27 -34.31
C LEU A 75 -8.72 0.08 -35.02
N VAL A 76 -8.79 1.23 -34.33
CA VAL A 76 -8.95 2.51 -35.03
C VAL A 76 -7.65 3.33 -35.18
N GLN A 77 -6.56 3.07 -34.44
CA GLN A 77 -5.38 3.96 -34.55
C GLN A 77 -3.99 3.31 -34.64
N SER A 78 -3.81 2.03 -34.31
CA SER A 78 -2.53 1.35 -34.62
C SER A 78 -2.73 -0.16 -34.78
N ALA A 79 -2.17 -0.75 -35.84
CA ALA A 79 -2.20 -2.20 -36.09
C ALA A 79 -1.36 -3.03 -35.09
N ARG A 80 -1.00 -2.47 -33.93
CA ARG A 80 -0.03 -3.04 -32.96
C ARG A 80 -0.52 -3.07 -31.51
N ALA A 81 -1.72 -2.57 -31.21
CA ALA A 81 -2.26 -2.58 -29.86
C ALA A 81 -3.55 -3.40 -29.80
N VAL A 82 -3.62 -4.35 -28.86
CA VAL A 82 -4.82 -5.13 -28.56
C VAL A 82 -5.30 -4.71 -27.18
N ALA A 83 -6.49 -4.12 -27.12
CA ALA A 83 -7.16 -3.88 -25.85
C ALA A 83 -7.72 -5.22 -25.33
N TRP A 84 -7.56 -5.47 -24.05
CA TRP A 84 -8.01 -6.69 -23.40
C TRP A 84 -8.62 -6.39 -22.03
N SER A 85 -9.46 -7.31 -21.59
CA SER A 85 -10.14 -7.29 -20.31
C SER A 85 -9.88 -8.58 -19.52
N PRO A 86 -9.75 -8.50 -18.19
CA PRO A 86 -9.73 -9.69 -17.35
C PRO A 86 -11.09 -10.37 -17.37
N ALA A 87 -11.11 -11.67 -17.63
CA ALA A 87 -12.33 -12.47 -17.55
C ALA A 87 -12.11 -13.77 -16.78
N HIS A 88 -13.07 -14.13 -15.93
CA HIS A 88 -13.06 -15.42 -15.24
C HIS A 88 -14.02 -16.39 -15.90
N SER A 89 -13.67 -17.67 -15.85
CA SER A 89 -14.51 -18.73 -16.39
C SER A 89 -15.25 -19.45 -15.28
N LEU A 90 -16.57 -19.42 -15.33
CA LEU A 90 -17.45 -20.22 -14.50
C LEU A 90 -17.77 -21.52 -15.24
N ILE A 91 -17.34 -22.64 -14.68
CA ILE A 91 -17.57 -23.97 -15.24
C ILE A 91 -18.73 -24.58 -14.46
N PHE A 92 -19.73 -25.10 -15.14
CA PHE A 92 -20.87 -25.72 -14.48
C PHE A 92 -21.35 -26.95 -15.24
N ARG A 93 -21.95 -27.87 -14.49
CA ARG A 93 -22.54 -29.10 -15.03
C ARG A 93 -24.04 -29.07 -14.76
N SER A 94 -24.82 -29.22 -15.81
CA SER A 94 -26.28 -29.29 -15.76
C SER A 94 -26.75 -30.66 -16.21
N VAL A 95 -27.66 -31.27 -15.46
CA VAL A 95 -28.19 -32.61 -15.75
C VAL A 95 -29.51 -32.47 -16.48
N PHE A 96 -29.71 -33.25 -17.53
CA PHE A 96 -31.01 -33.24 -18.21
C PHE A 96 -32.09 -33.84 -17.29
N PRO A 97 -33.21 -33.14 -17.07
CA PRO A 97 -34.33 -33.67 -16.31
C PRO A 97 -34.80 -35.02 -16.85
N GLY A 98 -35.10 -35.97 -15.97
CA GLY A 98 -35.56 -37.31 -16.36
C GLY A 98 -34.47 -38.30 -16.79
N SER A 99 -33.23 -37.85 -16.99
CA SER A 99 -32.11 -38.73 -17.39
C SER A 99 -31.50 -39.54 -16.25
N ARG A 100 -31.91 -39.28 -14.99
CA ARG A 100 -31.31 -39.86 -13.77
C ARG A 100 -29.79 -39.66 -13.66
N GLY A 101 -29.23 -38.63 -14.29
CA GLY A 101 -27.78 -38.37 -14.30
C GLY A 101 -27.04 -38.96 -15.50
N ASN A 102 -27.72 -39.73 -16.36
CA ASN A 102 -27.09 -40.34 -17.54
C ASN A 102 -26.76 -39.33 -18.64
N LEU A 103 -27.45 -38.19 -18.66
CA LEU A 103 -27.21 -37.13 -19.62
C LEU A 103 -26.92 -35.83 -18.86
N SER A 104 -25.76 -35.24 -19.14
CA SER A 104 -25.38 -33.94 -18.59
C SER A 104 -24.69 -33.07 -19.63
N VAL A 105 -24.93 -31.77 -19.56
CA VAL A 105 -24.19 -30.73 -20.27
C VAL A 105 -23.13 -30.17 -19.34
N ILE A 106 -21.90 -30.06 -19.82
CA ILE A 106 -20.85 -29.28 -19.18
C ILE A 106 -20.72 -28.00 -19.98
N ALA A 107 -20.80 -26.86 -19.30
CA ALA A 107 -20.75 -25.56 -19.90
C ALA A 107 -19.71 -24.68 -19.19
N ARG A 108 -19.19 -23.71 -19.94
CA ARG A 108 -18.27 -22.69 -19.47
C ARG A 108 -18.85 -21.33 -19.83
N ALA A 109 -19.14 -20.51 -18.82
CA ALA A 109 -19.46 -19.10 -19.01
C ALA A 109 -18.21 -18.27 -18.74
N VAL A 110 -17.82 -17.41 -19.67
CA VAL A 110 -16.74 -16.45 -19.48
C VAL A 110 -17.37 -15.12 -19.09
N VAL A 111 -17.04 -14.65 -17.89
CA VAL A 111 -17.56 -13.41 -17.32
C VAL A 111 -16.43 -12.40 -17.32
N GLU A 112 -16.62 -11.30 -18.07
CA GLU A 112 -15.74 -10.15 -18.02
C GLU A 112 -15.89 -9.43 -16.68
N VAL A 113 -14.78 -9.07 -16.03
CA VAL A 113 -14.77 -8.51 -14.67
C VAL A 113 -14.31 -7.05 -14.67
N THR A 114 -14.45 -6.37 -15.82
CA THR A 114 -14.07 -4.96 -16.00
C THR A 114 -14.92 -4.01 -15.17
N GLU A 115 -16.23 -4.23 -15.10
CA GLU A 115 -17.15 -3.34 -14.36
C GLU A 115 -16.98 -3.38 -12.84
N VAL A 116 -16.27 -4.37 -12.31
CA VAL A 116 -15.93 -4.39 -10.87
C VAL A 116 -14.97 -3.23 -10.53
N ALA A 117 -14.27 -2.71 -11.53
CA ALA A 117 -13.50 -1.47 -11.51
C ALA A 117 -14.40 -0.26 -11.82
N SER A 118 -15.43 0.03 -11.04
CA SER A 118 -16.11 1.33 -11.24
C SER A 118 -15.09 2.43 -10.97
N GLU A 119 -14.78 3.24 -11.99
CA GLU A 119 -13.59 4.11 -12.10
C GLU A 119 -13.38 5.05 -10.90
N ASP A 120 -14.44 5.39 -10.16
CA ASP A 120 -14.38 6.31 -9.01
C ASP A 120 -14.33 5.64 -7.63
N ARG A 121 -14.47 4.31 -7.52
CA ARG A 121 -14.53 3.63 -6.19
C ARG A 121 -13.19 3.07 -5.71
N LEU A 122 -12.17 3.09 -6.55
CA LEU A 122 -10.84 2.54 -6.23
C LEU A 122 -9.82 3.62 -5.85
N ASP A 123 -10.10 4.90 -6.13
CA ASP A 123 -9.28 6.04 -5.70
C ASP A 123 -9.97 6.77 -4.54
N ASP A 124 -9.65 6.38 -3.31
CA ASP A 124 -10.09 7.08 -2.10
C ASP A 124 -8.87 7.51 -1.28
N LYS A 125 -8.07 8.43 -1.86
CA LYS A 125 -6.87 8.98 -1.21
C LYS A 125 -7.19 9.71 0.08
N GLU A 126 -8.35 10.35 0.17
CA GLU A 126 -8.74 11.10 1.37
C GLU A 126 -8.87 10.18 2.59
N THR A 127 -9.44 8.97 2.41
CA THR A 127 -9.59 8.03 3.54
C THR A 127 -8.43 7.04 3.67
N LEU A 128 -7.77 6.67 2.57
CA LEU A 128 -6.72 5.64 2.56
C LEU A 128 -5.31 6.21 2.72
N GLY A 129 -5.11 7.51 2.52
CA GLY A 129 -3.81 8.17 2.54
C GLY A 129 -3.02 7.98 1.25
N ASP A 130 -1.84 8.62 1.16
CA ASP A 130 -1.03 8.69 -0.07
C ASP A 130 -0.52 7.33 -0.56
N LEU A 131 -0.26 6.41 0.37
CA LEU A 131 0.15 5.03 0.08
C LEU A 131 -1.03 4.03 0.03
N GLY A 132 -2.24 4.55 0.25
CA GLY A 132 -3.47 3.78 0.26
C GLY A 132 -3.91 3.37 -1.14
N ALA A 133 -4.51 2.19 -1.25
CA ALA A 133 -5.07 1.71 -2.51
C ALA A 133 -6.10 0.60 -2.28
N ILE A 134 -7.03 0.47 -3.22
CA ILE A 134 -7.99 -0.63 -3.27
C ILE A 134 -7.71 -1.46 -4.51
N TYR A 135 -7.59 -2.77 -4.32
CA TYR A 135 -7.44 -3.74 -5.37
C TYR A 135 -8.55 -4.78 -5.28
N VAL A 136 -8.90 -5.36 -6.42
CA VAL A 136 -9.74 -6.55 -6.48
C VAL A 136 -8.91 -7.68 -7.05
N CYS A 137 -8.84 -8.76 -6.29
CA CYS A 137 -8.10 -9.95 -6.64
C CYS A 137 -9.02 -11.17 -6.71
N ASP A 138 -8.60 -12.20 -7.42
CA ASP A 138 -9.22 -13.52 -7.33
C ASP A 138 -8.74 -14.29 -6.08
N ALA A 139 -9.25 -15.51 -5.89
CA ALA A 139 -8.88 -16.38 -4.79
C ALA A 139 -7.42 -16.83 -4.81
N SER A 140 -6.77 -16.74 -5.97
CA SER A 140 -5.34 -17.00 -6.09
C SER A 140 -4.49 -15.77 -5.76
N GLY A 141 -5.09 -14.59 -5.53
CA GLY A 141 -4.38 -13.33 -5.33
C GLY A 141 -3.97 -12.64 -6.63
N THR A 142 -4.48 -13.08 -7.78
CA THR A 142 -4.25 -12.46 -9.08
C THR A 142 -5.05 -11.16 -9.21
N LEU A 143 -4.43 -10.10 -9.70
CA LEU A 143 -5.02 -8.78 -9.85
C LEU A 143 -6.04 -8.75 -11.00
N ILE A 144 -7.30 -8.48 -10.65
CA ILE A 144 -8.40 -8.30 -11.59
C ILE A 144 -8.62 -6.81 -11.83
N SER A 145 -8.66 -6.04 -10.74
CA SER A 145 -8.92 -4.61 -10.78
C SER A 145 -7.91 -3.82 -9.97
N THR A 146 -7.43 -2.75 -10.59
CA THR A 146 -6.40 -1.83 -10.10
C THR A 146 -6.76 -0.44 -10.62
N LEU A 147 -6.32 0.60 -9.92
CA LEU A 147 -6.46 1.99 -10.37
C LEU A 147 -5.66 2.25 -11.66
N MET A 148 -4.44 1.72 -11.75
CA MET A 148 -3.58 1.87 -12.92
C MET A 148 -3.63 0.62 -13.81
N PRO A 149 -4.08 0.72 -15.07
CA PRO A 149 -4.18 -0.44 -15.98
C PRO A 149 -2.86 -1.21 -16.15
N GLY A 150 -1.73 -0.50 -16.14
CA GLY A 150 -0.39 -1.10 -16.28
C GLY A 150 0.06 -1.98 -15.11
N GLN A 151 -0.69 -2.02 -14.01
CA GLN A 151 -0.40 -2.91 -12.87
C GLN A 151 -1.06 -4.28 -13.00
N LYS A 152 -2.07 -4.43 -13.86
CA LYS A 152 -2.88 -5.68 -13.94
C LYS A 152 -2.12 -6.84 -14.58
N ALA A 153 -1.31 -6.56 -15.60
CA ALA A 153 -0.58 -7.58 -16.34
C ALA A 153 0.87 -7.19 -16.55
N LEU A 154 1.72 -8.21 -16.71
CA LEU A 154 3.11 -8.10 -17.11
C LEU A 154 3.30 -8.86 -18.41
N ILE A 155 4.16 -8.32 -19.28
CA ILE A 155 4.74 -9.09 -20.38
C ILE A 155 6.11 -9.54 -19.89
N GLU A 156 6.29 -10.85 -19.73
CA GLU A 156 7.55 -11.41 -19.27
C GLU A 156 8.63 -11.25 -20.36
N SER A 157 9.79 -10.71 -19.98
CA SER A 157 10.95 -10.63 -20.86
C SER A 157 11.90 -11.78 -20.53
N PRO A 158 12.39 -12.57 -21.50
CA PRO A 158 12.35 -12.33 -22.96
C PRO A 158 11.22 -13.07 -23.71
N THR A 159 10.40 -13.86 -23.01
CA THR A 159 9.43 -14.78 -23.63
C THR A 159 8.31 -14.06 -24.38
N GLY A 160 8.02 -12.80 -24.02
CA GLY A 160 6.92 -12.03 -24.58
C GLY A 160 5.54 -12.52 -24.14
N VAL A 161 5.48 -13.43 -23.17
CA VAL A 161 4.22 -14.01 -22.69
C VAL A 161 3.57 -13.03 -21.72
N ALA A 162 2.34 -12.63 -22.03
CA ALA A 162 1.51 -11.82 -21.16
C ALA A 162 0.86 -12.69 -20.09
N HIS A 163 0.97 -12.29 -18.82
CA HIS A 163 0.25 -12.91 -17.71
C HIS A 163 -0.27 -11.84 -16.76
N PHE A 164 -1.31 -12.18 -16.01
CA PHE A 164 -1.84 -11.32 -14.95
C PHE A 164 -0.89 -11.34 -13.76
N ARG A 165 -0.69 -10.17 -13.16
CA ARG A 165 0.18 -10.06 -11.99
C ARG A 165 -0.53 -10.52 -10.73
N SER A 166 0.22 -11.13 -9.84
CA SER A 166 -0.24 -11.40 -8.47
C SER A 166 -0.06 -10.15 -7.59
N MET A 167 -0.87 -10.03 -6.53
CA MET A 167 -0.78 -8.91 -5.60
C MET A 167 0.63 -8.74 -4.99
N TRP A 168 1.28 -9.85 -4.63
CA TRP A 168 2.63 -9.85 -4.05
C TRP A 168 3.76 -9.56 -5.05
N GLU A 169 3.46 -9.46 -6.34
CA GLU A 169 4.43 -9.00 -7.35
C GLU A 169 4.48 -7.47 -7.43
N LEU A 170 3.55 -6.79 -6.77
CA LEU A 170 3.61 -5.34 -6.59
C LEU A 170 4.63 -4.97 -5.51
N SER A 171 5.24 -3.81 -5.67
CA SER A 171 6.22 -3.26 -4.71
C SER A 171 5.56 -2.69 -3.44
N GLY A 172 6.34 -2.52 -2.38
CA GLY A 172 5.90 -1.89 -1.13
C GLY A 172 5.15 -2.87 -0.23
N TRP A 173 4.11 -2.39 0.46
CA TRP A 173 3.31 -3.21 1.39
C TRP A 173 2.65 -4.42 0.71
N ALA A 174 2.40 -4.33 -0.61
CA ALA A 174 1.76 -5.38 -1.37
C ALA A 174 2.62 -6.66 -1.46
N ALA A 175 3.95 -6.53 -1.43
CA ALA A 175 4.89 -7.66 -1.42
C ALA A 175 4.77 -8.54 -0.16
N GLU A 176 4.24 -7.98 0.94
CA GLU A 176 4.01 -8.70 2.19
C GLU A 176 2.68 -9.48 2.18
N VAL A 177 1.82 -9.30 1.16
CA VAL A 177 0.54 -9.99 1.03
C VAL A 177 0.78 -11.45 0.62
N GLY A 178 0.85 -12.36 1.59
CA GLY A 178 0.92 -13.80 1.36
C GLY A 178 -0.43 -14.46 1.02
N LYS A 179 -0.37 -15.62 0.33
CA LYS A 179 -1.55 -16.48 0.04
C LYS A 179 -2.36 -16.84 1.29
N GLN A 180 -1.68 -17.03 2.42
CA GLN A 180 -2.29 -17.32 3.72
C GLN A 180 -3.39 -16.33 4.13
N TYR A 181 -3.26 -15.04 3.78
CA TYR A 181 -4.27 -14.04 4.12
C TYR A 181 -5.55 -14.18 3.27
N PHE A 182 -5.43 -14.64 2.03
CA PHE A 182 -6.59 -14.96 1.20
C PHE A 182 -7.31 -16.22 1.70
N GLU A 183 -6.55 -17.23 2.12
CA GLU A 183 -7.11 -18.45 2.74
C GLU A 183 -7.83 -18.15 4.04
N GLU A 184 -7.24 -17.32 4.91
CA GLU A 184 -7.88 -16.85 6.13
C GLU A 184 -9.16 -16.08 5.81
N ALA A 185 -9.10 -15.08 4.91
CA ALA A 185 -10.27 -14.31 4.50
C ALA A 185 -11.36 -15.17 3.85
N ARG A 186 -11.00 -16.28 3.21
CA ARG A 186 -11.97 -17.25 2.66
C ARG A 186 -12.72 -17.99 3.75
N GLN A 187 -12.05 -18.32 4.85
CA GLN A 187 -12.64 -19.06 5.97
C GLN A 187 -13.43 -18.16 6.94
N SER A 188 -12.87 -17.00 7.30
CA SER A 188 -13.46 -16.07 8.27
C SER A 188 -14.30 -14.96 7.63
N GLY A 189 -14.20 -14.78 6.31
CA GLY A 189 -14.78 -13.67 5.55
C GLY A 189 -13.89 -12.43 5.47
N THR A 190 -12.91 -12.29 6.38
CA THR A 190 -11.99 -11.14 6.45
C THR A 190 -10.64 -11.52 7.07
N SER A 191 -9.55 -11.02 6.52
CA SER A 191 -8.24 -11.05 7.16
C SER A 191 -7.62 -9.65 7.15
N SER A 192 -6.67 -9.40 8.03
CA SER A 192 -5.97 -8.12 8.05
C SER A 192 -4.60 -8.24 8.69
N PHE A 193 -3.66 -7.42 8.23
CA PHE A 193 -2.32 -7.35 8.79
C PHE A 193 -1.76 -5.93 8.67
N GLN A 194 -0.62 -5.70 9.34
CA GLN A 194 0.08 -4.43 9.33
C GLN A 194 1.41 -4.60 8.59
N ALA A 195 1.61 -3.83 7.52
CA ALA A 195 2.83 -3.79 6.72
C ALA A 195 3.47 -2.41 6.88
N GLY A 196 4.41 -2.28 7.81
CA GLY A 196 4.98 -0.99 8.20
C GLY A 196 3.90 -0.02 8.71
N THR A 197 3.74 1.12 8.04
CA THR A 197 2.73 2.16 8.36
C THR A 197 1.36 1.91 7.71
N VAL A 198 1.24 0.87 6.89
CA VAL A 198 0.01 0.57 6.14
C VAL A 198 -0.72 -0.60 6.79
N HIS A 199 -2.02 -0.40 7.06
CA HIS A 199 -2.94 -1.44 7.46
C HIS A 199 -3.61 -2.03 6.23
N VAL A 200 -3.46 -3.33 6.01
CA VAL A 200 -4.02 -4.04 4.87
C VAL A 200 -5.15 -4.92 5.36
N ALA A 201 -6.34 -4.76 4.80
CA ALA A 201 -7.51 -5.58 5.05
C ALA A 201 -7.93 -6.28 3.76
N ILE A 202 -8.16 -7.59 3.85
CA ILE A 202 -8.63 -8.43 2.76
C ILE A 202 -10.02 -8.94 3.13
N ARG A 203 -10.98 -8.76 2.23
CA ARG A 203 -12.37 -9.16 2.47
C ARG A 203 -12.91 -9.95 1.28
N ALA A 204 -13.49 -11.10 1.57
CA ALA A 204 -14.22 -11.86 0.56
C ALA A 204 -15.47 -11.09 0.11
N VAL A 205 -15.74 -11.05 -1.19
CA VAL A 205 -16.94 -10.43 -1.75
C VAL A 205 -18.18 -11.21 -1.28
N ARG A 206 -19.20 -10.49 -0.81
CA ARG A 206 -20.43 -11.13 -0.30
C ARG A 206 -21.08 -11.98 -1.39
N GLY A 207 -21.37 -13.23 -1.08
CA GLY A 207 -21.98 -14.18 -2.02
C GLY A 207 -21.01 -14.76 -3.06
N ASN A 208 -19.74 -14.33 -3.08
CA ASN A 208 -18.74 -14.88 -3.97
C ASN A 208 -17.36 -14.98 -3.30
N HIS A 209 -17.01 -16.18 -2.85
CA HIS A 209 -15.73 -16.48 -2.21
C HIS A 209 -14.55 -16.59 -3.19
N HIS A 210 -14.78 -16.39 -4.49
CA HIS A 210 -13.72 -16.38 -5.51
C HIS A 210 -13.07 -15.01 -5.67
N PHE A 211 -13.72 -13.94 -5.24
CA PHE A 211 -13.21 -12.58 -5.38
C PHE A 211 -12.98 -11.93 -4.01
N PHE A 212 -11.89 -11.19 -3.93
CA PHE A 212 -11.43 -10.54 -2.71
C PHE A 212 -11.16 -9.07 -3.00
N VAL A 213 -11.59 -8.22 -2.08
CA VAL A 213 -11.22 -6.80 -2.06
C VAL A 213 -10.07 -6.65 -1.08
N VAL A 214 -8.94 -6.15 -1.57
CA VAL A 214 -7.78 -5.80 -0.76
C VAL A 214 -7.76 -4.29 -0.62
N ALA A 215 -8.00 -3.80 0.58
CA ALA A 215 -7.93 -2.39 0.91
C ALA A 215 -6.70 -2.15 1.79
N ALA A 216 -5.81 -1.29 1.33
CA ALA A 216 -4.71 -0.79 2.11
C ALA A 216 -4.95 0.66 2.48
N SER A 217 -4.88 0.94 3.76
CA SER A 217 -4.99 2.27 4.32
C SER A 217 -3.72 2.57 5.09
N GLN A 218 -3.06 3.68 4.76
CA GLN A 218 -2.01 4.22 5.58
C GLN A 218 -2.65 4.73 6.87
N ARG A 219 -2.61 3.90 7.91
CA ARG A 219 -2.95 4.34 9.26
C ARG A 219 -1.81 5.23 9.73
N ASN A 220 -1.96 6.54 9.53
CA ASN A 220 -1.31 7.49 10.41
C ASN A 220 -1.96 7.28 11.78
N ALA A 221 -1.36 6.42 12.60
CA ALA A 221 -1.80 6.20 13.96
C ALA A 221 -1.88 7.55 14.65
N PHE A 222 -3.11 8.04 14.88
CA PHE A 222 -3.44 9.26 15.63
C PHE A 222 -3.21 10.64 14.99
N ALA A 223 -2.89 10.76 13.70
CA ALA A 223 -2.76 12.08 13.08
C ALA A 223 -4.04 12.48 12.34
N ASP A 224 -5.06 12.92 13.08
CA ASP A 224 -5.73 14.12 12.57
C ASP A 224 -4.62 15.19 12.58
N PRO A 225 -4.20 15.76 11.43
CA PRO A 225 -3.10 16.72 11.39
C PRO A 225 -3.34 17.91 12.35
N SER A 226 -4.61 18.19 12.66
CA SER A 226 -4.99 19.14 13.71
C SER A 226 -4.57 18.69 15.12
N MET A 227 -4.73 17.41 15.47
CA MET A 227 -4.28 16.86 16.76
C MET A 227 -2.76 16.76 16.84
N GLU A 228 -2.06 16.45 15.76
CA GLU A 228 -0.59 16.42 15.74
C GLU A 228 -0.01 17.82 16.00
N LEU A 229 -0.60 18.86 15.39
CA LEU A 229 -0.26 20.25 15.65
C LEU A 229 -0.53 20.61 17.13
N ILE A 230 -1.69 20.22 17.67
CA ILE A 230 -2.05 20.48 19.08
C ILE A 230 -1.10 19.76 20.03
N CYS A 231 -0.75 18.49 19.78
CA CYS A 231 0.20 17.73 20.60
C CYS A 231 1.61 18.32 20.53
N SER A 232 2.06 18.74 19.36
CA SER A 232 3.37 19.39 19.17
C SER A 232 3.40 20.76 19.87
N ALA A 233 2.33 21.54 19.74
CA ALA A 233 2.18 22.82 20.46
C ALA A 233 2.13 22.60 21.97
N ALA A 234 1.41 21.59 22.45
CA ALA A 234 1.33 21.23 23.87
C ALA A 234 2.71 20.81 24.41
N GLN A 235 3.48 20.00 23.67
CA GLN A 235 4.87 19.69 24.03
C GLN A 235 5.73 20.95 24.09
N GLY A 236 5.59 21.85 23.12
CA GLY A 236 6.25 23.16 23.12
C GLY A 236 5.90 23.99 24.36
N ILE A 237 4.63 24.04 24.74
CA ILE A 237 4.14 24.77 25.92
C ILE A 237 4.65 24.14 27.21
N VAL A 238 4.67 22.81 27.33
CA VAL A 238 5.17 22.08 28.50
C VAL A 238 6.68 22.23 28.66
N VAL A 239 7.42 22.30 27.55
CA VAL A 239 8.88 22.49 27.57
C VAL A 239 9.26 23.96 27.73
N SER A 240 8.45 24.92 27.24
CA SER A 240 8.73 26.38 27.30
C SER A 240 9.10 26.98 28.67
N PRO A 241 8.61 26.48 29.84
CA PRO A 241 8.97 27.06 31.13
C PRO A 241 10.45 26.80 31.45
N TYR A 242 11.01 25.69 30.98
CA TYR A 242 12.38 25.30 31.33
C TYR A 242 13.45 26.19 30.67
N PRO A 243 13.41 26.49 29.36
CA PRO A 243 14.28 27.49 28.72
C PRO A 243 14.13 28.87 29.34
N ALA A 244 12.90 29.31 29.63
CA ALA A 244 12.66 30.62 30.24
C ALA A 244 13.31 30.72 31.63
N VAL A 245 13.12 29.70 32.48
CA VAL A 245 13.75 29.62 33.81
C VAL A 245 15.27 29.55 33.68
N ALA A 246 15.82 28.78 32.73
CA ALA A 246 17.25 28.70 32.48
C ALA A 246 17.84 30.06 32.07
N ILE A 247 17.17 30.81 31.18
CA ILE A 247 17.59 32.16 30.77
C ILE A 247 17.58 33.13 31.96
N VAL A 248 16.54 33.09 32.80
CA VAL A 248 16.46 33.93 34.01
C VAL A 248 17.58 33.58 34.99
N LEU A 249 17.88 32.31 35.21
CA LEU A 249 18.98 31.88 36.08
C LEU A 249 20.33 32.32 35.54
N VAL A 250 20.57 32.22 34.23
CA VAL A 250 21.79 32.71 33.57
C VAL A 250 21.92 34.22 33.72
N LEU A 251 20.84 34.98 33.50
CA LEU A 251 20.83 36.44 33.70
C LEU A 251 21.14 36.80 35.15
N CYS A 252 20.49 36.14 36.12
CA CYS A 252 20.78 36.32 37.54
C CYS A 252 22.25 36.03 37.87
N PHE A 253 22.81 34.95 37.32
CA PHE A 253 24.22 34.60 37.51
C PHE A 253 25.15 35.67 36.93
N ILE A 254 24.87 36.17 35.72
CA ILE A 254 25.63 37.26 35.09
C ILE A 254 25.57 38.53 35.96
N LEU A 255 24.39 38.89 36.46
CA LEU A 255 24.21 40.06 37.32
C LEU A 255 24.96 39.93 38.64
N ILE A 256 24.94 38.75 39.27
CA ILE A 256 25.71 38.44 40.48
C ILE A 256 27.21 38.59 40.20
N GLN A 257 27.71 38.06 39.09
CA GLN A 257 29.12 38.17 38.70
C GLN A 257 29.53 39.63 38.46
N ILE A 258 28.70 40.42 37.77
CA ILE A 258 28.94 41.85 37.56
C ILE A 258 29.00 42.59 38.90
N ASN A 259 28.06 42.32 39.81
CA ASN A 259 28.03 42.97 41.12
C ASN A 259 29.21 42.55 42.01
N ALA A 260 29.63 41.28 41.98
CA ALA A 260 30.81 40.81 42.69
C ALA A 260 32.09 41.48 42.16
N ARG A 261 32.23 41.61 40.83
CA ARG A 261 33.35 42.35 40.20
C ARG A 261 33.31 43.84 40.57
N ARG A 262 32.14 44.47 40.60
CA ARG A 262 31.96 45.87 41.05
C ARG A 262 32.33 46.04 42.52
N LYS A 263 31.94 45.13 43.41
CA LYS A 263 32.33 45.14 44.83
C LYS A 263 33.85 45.02 45.00
N LYS A 264 34.50 44.07 44.31
CA LYS A 264 35.97 43.96 44.33
C LYS A 264 36.67 45.23 43.84
N ARG A 265 36.13 45.91 42.82
CA ARG A 265 36.65 47.21 42.35
C ARG A 265 36.44 48.36 43.35
N ARG A 266 35.36 48.33 44.13
CA ARG A 266 35.06 49.35 45.17
C ARG A 266 35.85 49.16 46.47
N VAL A 267 36.35 47.95 46.75
CA VAL A 267 37.16 47.66 47.96
C VAL A 267 38.67 47.82 47.71
N GLN A 268 39.12 47.81 46.44
CA GLN A 268 40.52 48.08 46.09
C GLN A 268 40.98 49.54 45.90
N PRO A 269 40.18 50.62 46.02
CA PRO A 269 40.72 51.97 45.85
C PRO A 269 41.72 52.32 46.95
N GLU A 270 41.52 51.81 48.18
CA GLU A 270 42.44 52.04 49.30
C GLU A 270 43.76 51.28 49.13
N GLU A 271 43.73 50.03 48.66
CA GLU A 271 44.94 49.27 48.35
C GLU A 271 45.71 49.90 47.18
N ARG A 272 45.00 50.39 46.14
CA ARG A 272 45.61 51.08 45.01
C ARG A 272 46.21 52.44 45.40
N LEU A 273 45.56 53.18 46.30
CA LEU A 273 46.10 54.42 46.86
C LEU A 273 47.35 54.13 47.72
N ALA A 274 47.30 53.15 48.60
CA ALA A 274 48.44 52.76 49.43
C ALA A 274 49.63 52.24 48.58
N GLN A 275 49.35 51.52 47.49
CA GLN A 275 50.38 51.04 46.56
C GLN A 275 50.94 52.17 45.70
N ALA A 276 50.11 53.14 45.30
CA ALA A 276 50.55 54.36 44.63
C ALA A 276 51.44 55.23 45.53
N GLU A 277 51.07 55.41 46.80
CA GLU A 277 51.90 56.13 47.79
C GLU A 277 53.25 55.45 48.01
N LYS A 278 53.29 54.12 48.15
CA LYS A 278 54.54 53.37 48.23
C LYS A 278 55.42 53.54 46.99
N SER A 279 54.81 53.54 45.79
CA SER A 279 55.55 53.75 44.54
C SER A 279 56.13 55.17 44.43
N LEU A 280 55.38 56.19 44.85
CA LEU A 280 55.84 57.58 44.92
C LEU A 280 56.96 57.77 45.96
N ALA A 281 56.84 57.13 47.13
CA ALA A 281 57.88 57.14 48.15
C ALA A 281 59.19 56.50 47.64
N MET A 282 59.10 55.37 46.92
CA MET A 282 60.27 54.76 46.28
C MET A 282 60.92 55.69 45.24
N LEU A 283 60.14 56.38 44.40
CA LEU A 283 60.67 57.32 43.41
C LEU A 283 61.33 58.55 44.06
N ARG A 284 60.78 59.07 45.16
CA ARG A 284 61.42 60.16 45.96
C ARG A 284 62.75 59.72 46.56
N SER A 285 62.85 58.50 47.08
CA SER A 285 64.12 58.00 47.62
C SER A 285 65.22 57.83 46.55
N ARG A 286 64.83 57.54 45.30
CA ARG A 286 65.77 57.43 44.17
C ARG A 286 66.27 58.79 43.68
N THR A 287 65.40 59.80 43.63
CA THR A 287 65.79 61.17 43.24
C THR A 287 66.74 61.81 44.25
N VAL A 288 66.49 61.65 45.56
CA VAL A 288 67.41 62.14 46.62
C VAL A 288 68.78 61.43 46.57
N LYS A 289 68.83 60.13 46.24
CA LYS A 289 70.10 59.42 46.00
C LYS A 289 70.84 59.94 44.77
N SER A 290 70.11 60.28 43.69
CA SER A 290 70.69 60.84 42.47
C SER A 290 71.32 62.22 42.70
N GLU A 291 70.65 63.11 43.45
CA GLU A 291 71.18 64.44 43.76
C GLU A 291 72.45 64.39 44.62
N ARG A 292 72.51 63.47 45.60
CA ARG A 292 73.75 63.25 46.39
C ARG A 292 74.91 62.68 45.58
N SER A 293 74.63 61.93 44.49
CA SER A 293 75.70 61.43 43.60
C SER A 293 76.22 62.49 42.63
N LEU A 294 75.46 63.56 42.39
CA LEU A 294 75.87 64.70 41.56
C LEU A 294 76.62 65.77 42.37
N SER A 295 76.43 65.86 43.69
CA SER A 295 77.20 66.75 44.57
C SER A 295 78.57 66.19 45.00
N LEU A 296 78.98 65.03 44.49
CA LEU A 296 80.24 64.34 44.79
C LEU A 296 81.17 64.22 43.57
N ARG A 297 80.93 65.01 42.52
CA ARG A 297 81.86 65.29 41.43
C ARG A 297 82.16 66.77 41.40
#